data_AF-A0A1L7CEN5-F1
#
_entry.id   AF-A0A1L7CEN5-F1
#
_cell.length_a   1.000
_cell.length_b   1.000
_cell.length_c   1.000
_cell.angle_alpha   90.00
_cell.angle_beta   90.00
_cell.angle_gamma   90.00
#
_symmetry.space_group_name_H-M   'P 1'
#
loop_
_entity.id
_entity.type
_entity.pdbx_description
1 polymer ?
#
loop_
_entity_poly.entity_id
_entity_poly.type
_entity_poly.pdbx_seq_one_letter_code
_entity_poly.pdbx_strand_id
1 'polypeptide(L)'
;MSRAVVACCAVVGLVASGCTQTAEGPDPNLVPERLTTTVVKTHPFDPTSFTQGLELDGDRLWVSTGWHGQSGVYATSLEDPAHHGQPQARLEDKYFGEGITQVGDTLWQLTWRQGTAFKRDAATLDVVQTASYSGEGWGLCSFDKDDSVMVMSDGTNQLRLIDPESFVEDSRVMVQSQGQEIDKLNELDCTVEKGRRVVYANRYLTTDIYRIDLDTGTVTAVIDASNLKSNAAPDRNNVLNGIAHIPGSDRFLLAGKRWPQMYEVRFTSAG
;
A
#
# COMPACT_ATOMS: atom_id res chain seq x y z
N MET A 1 36.22 -0.32 -72.86
CA MET A 1 34.87 -0.75 -72.43
C MET A 1 34.82 -0.69 -70.90
N SER A 2 34.30 0.39 -70.30
CA SER A 2 33.90 0.39 -68.89
C SER A 2 32.80 1.43 -68.72
N ARG A 3 31.57 0.98 -68.48
CA ARG A 3 30.44 1.81 -68.07
C ARG A 3 30.49 1.93 -66.54
N ALA A 4 30.57 3.16 -66.03
CA ALA A 4 30.36 3.45 -64.63
C ALA A 4 28.85 3.45 -64.35
N VAL A 5 28.42 2.62 -63.39
CA VAL A 5 27.05 2.59 -62.88
C VAL A 5 27.02 3.50 -61.65
N VAL A 6 26.27 4.60 -61.72
CA VAL A 6 25.97 5.45 -60.57
C VAL A 6 24.79 4.83 -59.83
N ALA A 7 25.03 4.32 -58.63
CA ALA A 7 23.98 3.86 -57.72
C ALA A 7 23.40 5.06 -56.97
N CYS A 8 22.12 5.37 -57.24
CA CYS A 8 21.37 6.39 -56.54
C CYS A 8 20.76 5.77 -55.27
N CYS A 9 21.33 6.03 -54.10
CA CYS A 9 20.74 5.63 -52.82
C CYS A 9 19.58 6.59 -52.48
N ALA A 10 18.35 6.11 -52.62
CA ALA A 10 17.18 6.81 -52.09
C ALA A 10 17.13 6.63 -50.57
N VAL A 11 17.33 7.72 -49.83
CA VAL A 11 17.10 7.77 -48.38
C VAL A 11 15.59 7.92 -48.17
N VAL A 12 14.94 6.84 -47.71
CA VAL A 12 13.55 6.89 -47.24
C VAL A 12 13.58 7.31 -45.78
N GLY A 13 13.22 8.56 -45.50
CA GLY A 13 13.02 9.04 -44.13
C GLY A 13 11.74 8.45 -43.55
N LEU A 14 11.87 7.51 -42.61
CA LEU A 14 10.75 7.13 -41.75
C LEU A 14 10.50 8.26 -40.76
N VAL A 15 9.38 8.96 -40.93
CA VAL A 15 8.85 9.87 -39.92
C VAL A 15 8.12 9.00 -38.91
N ALA A 16 8.77 8.70 -37.78
CA ALA A 16 8.11 8.08 -36.63
C ALA A 16 7.23 9.15 -35.96
N SER A 17 5.93 9.12 -36.25
CA SER A 17 4.93 9.87 -35.51
C SER A 17 4.84 9.30 -34.09
N GLY A 18 5.64 9.83 -33.17
CA GLY A 18 5.49 9.57 -31.75
C GLY A 18 4.17 10.15 -31.28
N CYS A 19 3.18 9.29 -31.00
CA CYS A 19 2.02 9.68 -30.22
C CYS A 19 2.50 10.05 -28.82
N THR A 20 2.65 11.34 -28.55
CA THR A 20 2.73 11.85 -27.18
C THR A 20 1.39 11.57 -26.51
N GLN A 21 1.30 10.48 -25.74
CA GLN A 21 0.27 10.34 -24.73
C GLN A 21 0.50 11.45 -23.72
N THR A 22 -0.32 12.49 -23.77
CA THR A 22 -0.42 13.45 -22.68
C THR A 22 -0.87 12.67 -21.45
N ALA A 23 -0.07 12.67 -20.39
CA ALA A 23 -0.51 12.21 -19.08
C ALA A 23 -1.81 12.96 -18.75
N GLU A 24 -2.91 12.22 -18.60
CA GLU A 24 -4.18 12.80 -18.17
C GLU A 24 -3.96 13.37 -16.76
N GLY A 25 -4.18 14.67 -16.59
CA GLY A 25 -4.18 15.28 -15.26
C GLY A 25 -5.38 14.79 -14.43
N PRO A 26 -5.42 15.10 -13.12
CA PRO A 26 -6.57 14.77 -12.28
C PRO A 26 -7.86 15.35 -12.88
N ASP A 27 -8.90 14.52 -12.98
CA ASP A 27 -10.25 14.98 -13.37
C ASP A 27 -11.00 15.42 -12.11
N PRO A 28 -11.14 16.73 -11.85
CA PRO A 28 -11.82 17.22 -10.66
C PRO A 28 -13.32 16.93 -10.67
N ASN A 29 -13.90 16.52 -11.81
CA ASN A 29 -15.31 16.18 -11.94
C ASN A 29 -15.57 14.67 -11.84
N LEU A 30 -14.52 13.85 -11.71
CA LEU A 30 -14.70 12.42 -11.52
C LEU A 30 -15.47 12.19 -10.22
N VAL A 31 -16.65 11.58 -10.35
CA VAL A 31 -17.43 11.13 -9.20
C VAL A 31 -16.90 9.76 -8.80
N PRO A 32 -16.34 9.58 -7.58
CA PRO A 32 -15.85 8.29 -7.15
C PRO A 32 -16.99 7.27 -7.12
N GLU A 33 -16.70 6.06 -7.58
CA GLU A 33 -17.59 4.93 -7.42
C GLU A 33 -17.88 4.68 -5.93
N ARG A 34 -19.13 4.34 -5.60
CA ARG A 34 -19.52 3.94 -4.24
C ARG A 34 -19.58 2.43 -4.17
N LEU A 35 -18.63 1.87 -3.43
CA LEU A 35 -18.50 0.43 -3.22
C LEU A 35 -18.81 0.10 -1.76
N THR A 36 -19.12 -1.17 -1.51
CA THR A 36 -19.17 -1.77 -0.18
C THR A 36 -18.40 -3.09 -0.19
N THR A 37 -18.27 -3.72 0.97
CA THR A 37 -17.59 -5.02 1.07
C THR A 37 -18.59 -6.17 1.06
N THR A 38 -18.30 -7.22 0.30
CA THR A 38 -18.97 -8.52 0.41
C THR A 38 -17.99 -9.50 1.04
N VAL A 39 -18.29 -10.01 2.23
CA VAL A 39 -17.44 -11.00 2.93
C VAL A 39 -17.45 -12.32 2.18
N VAL A 40 -16.27 -12.80 1.80
CA VAL A 40 -16.05 -14.11 1.18
C VAL A 40 -15.69 -15.14 2.24
N LYS A 41 -14.78 -14.77 3.16
CA LYS A 41 -14.33 -15.63 4.26
C LYS A 41 -13.95 -14.78 5.47
N THR A 42 -14.14 -15.33 6.66
CA THR A 42 -13.62 -14.75 7.91
C THR A 42 -12.54 -15.65 8.45
N HIS A 43 -11.41 -15.06 8.82
CA HIS A 43 -10.27 -15.77 9.39
C HIS A 43 -10.05 -15.32 10.84
N PRO A 44 -9.72 -16.23 11.77
CA PRO A 44 -9.20 -15.83 13.07
C PRO A 44 -7.95 -14.96 12.91
N PHE A 45 -7.81 -13.94 13.73
CA PHE A 45 -6.64 -13.06 13.72
C PHE A 45 -6.19 -12.75 15.15
N ASP A 46 -4.99 -12.20 15.30
CA ASP A 46 -4.41 -11.93 16.61
C ASP A 46 -5.06 -10.69 17.29
N PRO A 47 -5.86 -10.87 18.36
CA PRO A 47 -6.50 -9.74 19.05
C PRO A 47 -5.51 -8.85 19.81
N THR A 48 -4.24 -9.26 19.93
CA THR A 48 -3.19 -8.43 20.55
C THR A 48 -2.50 -7.50 19.55
N SER A 49 -2.63 -7.79 18.25
CA SER A 49 -1.98 -7.05 17.18
C SER A 49 -2.63 -5.70 16.95
N PHE A 50 -1.94 -4.63 17.36
CA PHE A 50 -2.31 -3.26 16.98
C PHE A 50 -1.84 -3.00 15.55
N THR A 51 -2.55 -3.58 14.58
CA THR A 51 -2.17 -3.62 13.16
C THR A 51 -1.95 -2.24 12.56
N GLN A 52 -0.73 -2.02 12.05
CA GLN A 52 -0.34 -0.78 11.38
C GLN A 52 0.13 -0.97 9.94
N GLY A 53 0.50 -2.20 9.56
CA GLY A 53 0.74 -2.58 8.17
C GLY A 53 0.35 -4.03 7.96
N LEU A 54 -0.24 -4.33 6.81
CA LEU A 54 -0.63 -5.66 6.39
C LEU A 54 -0.20 -5.84 4.93
N GLU A 55 0.45 -6.94 4.58
CA GLU A 55 0.85 -7.18 3.19
C GLU A 55 0.89 -8.68 2.92
N LEU A 56 0.41 -9.10 1.76
CA LEU A 56 0.42 -10.48 1.34
C LEU A 56 1.35 -10.67 0.13
N ASP A 57 2.47 -11.36 0.34
CA ASP A 57 3.38 -11.78 -0.72
C ASP A 57 3.29 -13.30 -0.94
N GLY A 58 2.61 -13.70 -2.02
CA GLY A 58 2.25 -15.10 -2.24
C GLY A 58 1.36 -15.62 -1.12
N ASP A 59 1.83 -16.61 -0.37
CA ASP A 59 1.13 -17.15 0.80
C ASP A 59 1.55 -16.49 2.12
N ARG A 60 2.59 -15.65 2.10
CA ARG A 60 3.17 -15.05 3.31
C ARG A 60 2.50 -13.73 3.62
N LEU A 61 1.83 -13.68 4.78
CA LEU A 61 1.18 -12.48 5.30
C LEU A 61 2.12 -11.79 6.29
N TRP A 62 2.60 -10.60 5.93
CA TRP A 62 3.32 -9.72 6.83
C TRP A 62 2.37 -8.88 7.65
N VAL A 63 2.69 -8.77 8.94
CA VAL A 63 1.97 -7.88 9.85
C VAL A 63 2.97 -7.04 10.61
N SER A 64 2.82 -5.72 10.50
CA SER A 64 3.50 -4.75 11.34
C SER A 64 2.56 -4.28 12.45
N THR A 65 3.05 -4.30 13.67
CA THR A 65 2.29 -3.90 14.86
C THR A 65 2.87 -2.65 15.49
N GLY A 66 1.97 -1.79 15.96
CA GLY A 66 2.28 -0.64 16.77
C GLY A 66 2.18 -0.92 18.28
N TRP A 67 2.19 0.17 19.04
CA TRP A 67 2.13 0.25 20.51
C TRP A 67 3.49 0.26 21.20
N HIS A 68 3.67 1.23 22.11
CA HIS A 68 4.93 1.44 22.82
C HIS A 68 5.33 0.18 23.62
N GLY A 69 6.57 -0.27 23.41
CA GLY A 69 7.10 -1.49 24.04
C GLY A 69 6.54 -2.81 23.49
N GLN A 70 5.71 -2.77 22.43
CA GLN A 70 5.08 -3.95 21.83
C GLN A 70 5.24 -3.99 20.29
N SER A 71 5.74 -2.92 19.69
CA SER A 71 5.86 -2.81 18.24
C SER A 71 6.83 -3.82 17.66
N GLY A 72 6.51 -4.36 16.48
CA GLY A 72 7.36 -5.31 15.78
C GLY A 72 6.74 -5.82 14.49
N VAL A 73 7.34 -6.87 13.94
CA VAL A 73 6.88 -7.56 12.74
C VAL A 73 6.73 -9.05 13.04
N TYR A 74 5.72 -9.67 12.46
CA TYR A 74 5.65 -11.12 12.31
C TYR A 74 5.14 -11.49 10.91
N ALA A 75 5.54 -12.67 10.45
CA ALA A 75 4.94 -13.34 9.30
C ALA A 75 3.97 -14.43 9.78
N THR A 76 2.88 -14.58 9.04
CA THR A 76 1.95 -15.70 9.10
C THR A 76 1.53 -16.09 7.67
N SER A 77 0.42 -16.81 7.47
CA SER A 77 -0.10 -17.14 6.15
C SER A 77 -1.60 -16.84 5.99
N LEU A 78 -2.08 -16.81 4.75
CA LEU A 78 -3.51 -16.70 4.47
C LEU A 78 -4.31 -17.93 4.94
N GLU A 79 -3.68 -19.11 4.97
CA GLU A 79 -4.34 -20.35 5.41
C GLU A 79 -4.60 -20.36 6.91
N ASP A 80 -3.63 -19.87 7.69
CA ASP A 80 -3.70 -19.77 9.15
C ASP A 80 -3.15 -18.42 9.62
N PRO A 81 -3.91 -17.31 9.46
CA PRO A 81 -3.41 -15.98 9.78
C PRO A 81 -3.39 -15.69 11.29
N ALA A 82 -3.83 -16.63 12.12
CA ALA A 82 -3.76 -16.48 13.56
C ALA A 82 -2.29 -16.48 13.99
N HIS A 83 -1.92 -15.47 14.79
CA HIS A 83 -0.65 -15.46 15.49
C HIS A 83 -0.91 -15.40 16.99
N HIS A 84 -0.17 -16.21 17.74
CA HIS A 84 -0.28 -16.28 19.18
C HIS A 84 1.12 -16.12 19.78
N GLY A 85 1.54 -14.87 20.02
CA GLY A 85 2.84 -14.63 20.60
C GLY A 85 3.35 -13.21 20.43
N GLN A 86 4.60 -13.01 20.83
CA GLN A 86 5.32 -11.77 20.54
C GLN A 86 5.63 -11.66 19.04
N PRO A 87 5.85 -10.45 18.50
CA PRO A 87 6.39 -10.29 17.17
C PRO A 87 7.72 -11.06 17.01
N GLN A 88 7.95 -11.63 15.83
CA GLN A 88 9.20 -12.34 15.50
C GLN A 88 10.40 -11.38 15.54
N ALA A 89 10.22 -10.15 15.04
CA ALA A 89 11.20 -9.09 15.11
C ALA A 89 10.63 -7.88 15.86
N ARG A 90 11.08 -7.68 17.11
CA ARG A 90 10.66 -6.56 17.94
C ARG A 90 11.44 -5.28 17.60
N LEU A 91 10.76 -4.14 17.69
CA LEU A 91 11.41 -2.84 17.74
C LEU A 91 11.81 -2.51 19.18
N GLU A 92 12.83 -1.67 19.34
CA GLU A 92 13.15 -1.08 20.65
C GLU A 92 11.94 -0.26 21.17
N ASP A 93 11.73 -0.24 22.48
CA ASP A 93 10.53 0.34 23.12
C ASP A 93 10.25 1.82 22.77
N LYS A 94 11.29 2.57 22.36
CA LYS A 94 11.19 3.97 21.93
C LYS A 94 10.46 4.14 20.59
N TYR A 95 10.41 3.10 19.76
CA TYR A 95 9.77 3.12 18.47
C TYR A 95 8.32 2.67 18.56
N PHE A 96 7.48 3.32 17.75
CA PHE A 96 6.13 2.89 17.49
C PHE A 96 6.10 2.44 16.02
N GLY A 97 5.89 1.15 15.77
CA GLY A 97 5.91 0.55 14.43
C GLY A 97 4.68 0.95 13.61
N GLU A 98 4.86 1.18 12.31
CA GLU A 98 3.82 1.60 11.38
C GLU A 98 3.81 0.73 10.12
N GLY A 99 3.46 1.26 8.95
CA GLY A 99 3.34 0.54 7.69
C GLY A 99 4.56 -0.30 7.29
N ILE A 100 4.31 -1.33 6.48
CA ILE A 100 5.31 -2.30 6.06
C ILE A 100 5.09 -2.68 4.60
N THR A 101 6.16 -2.86 3.83
CA THR A 101 6.07 -3.43 2.47
C THR A 101 7.33 -4.20 2.12
N GLN A 102 7.19 -5.23 1.27
CA GLN A 102 8.28 -6.04 0.77
C GLN A 102 8.64 -5.62 -0.65
N VAL A 103 9.93 -5.37 -0.89
CA VAL A 103 10.50 -5.15 -2.22
C VAL A 103 11.67 -6.12 -2.40
N GLY A 104 11.57 -6.98 -3.42
CA GLY A 104 12.49 -8.09 -3.63
C GLY A 104 12.60 -8.98 -2.39
N ASP A 105 13.84 -9.16 -1.93
CA ASP A 105 14.20 -9.94 -0.73
C ASP A 105 14.22 -9.09 0.55
N THR A 106 13.74 -7.84 0.48
CA THR A 106 13.82 -6.90 1.61
C THR A 106 12.45 -6.46 2.07
N LEU A 107 12.32 -6.21 3.37
CA LEU A 107 11.08 -5.76 4.01
C LEU A 107 11.35 -4.41 4.69
N TRP A 108 10.63 -3.38 4.29
CA TRP A 108 10.71 -2.05 4.88
C TRP A 108 9.62 -1.86 5.92
N GLN A 109 9.98 -1.41 7.12
CA GLN A 109 9.04 -1.08 8.20
C GLN A 109 9.22 0.37 8.64
N LEU A 110 8.12 1.12 8.69
CA LEU A 110 8.06 2.49 9.16
C LEU A 110 7.96 2.59 10.69
N THR A 111 8.21 3.80 11.18
CA THR A 111 7.86 4.24 12.54
C THR A 111 6.99 5.49 12.52
N TRP A 112 6.19 5.69 13.57
CA TRP A 112 5.22 6.79 13.58
C TRP A 112 5.86 8.18 13.57
N ARG A 113 6.49 8.59 14.67
CA ARG A 113 7.00 9.96 14.86
C ARG A 113 8.52 10.04 14.93
N GLN A 114 9.18 8.88 14.86
CA GLN A 114 10.61 8.76 15.02
C GLN A 114 11.37 9.00 13.71
N GLY A 115 10.69 9.12 12.58
CA GLY A 115 11.32 9.45 11.29
C GLY A 115 12.34 8.39 10.86
N THR A 116 12.12 7.12 11.21
CA THR A 116 13.05 6.01 10.99
C THR A 116 12.36 4.87 10.25
N ALA A 117 12.96 4.40 9.15
CA ALA A 117 12.57 3.19 8.45
C ALA A 117 13.61 2.09 8.68
N PHE A 118 13.16 0.86 8.88
CA PHE A 118 14.02 -0.31 9.02
C PHE A 118 13.92 -1.17 7.76
N LYS A 119 15.03 -1.34 7.07
CA LYS A 119 15.18 -2.36 6.01
C LYS A 119 15.58 -3.66 6.66
N ARG A 120 14.84 -4.71 6.37
CA ARG A 120 15.08 -6.05 6.90
C ARG A 120 15.33 -7.03 5.77
N ASP A 121 16.10 -8.06 6.05
CA ASP A 121 16.08 -9.27 5.23
C ASP A 121 14.70 -9.93 5.39
N ALA A 122 13.99 -10.20 4.28
CA ALA A 122 12.63 -10.73 4.34
C ALA A 122 12.58 -12.21 4.75
N ALA A 123 13.70 -12.94 4.75
CA ALA A 123 13.75 -14.32 5.21
C ALA A 123 14.04 -14.42 6.71
N THR A 124 14.88 -13.55 7.26
CA THR A 124 15.30 -13.60 8.68
C THR A 124 14.68 -12.52 9.56
N LEU A 125 14.14 -11.45 8.97
CA LEU A 125 13.70 -10.21 9.62
C LEU A 125 14.81 -9.39 10.31
N ASP A 126 16.08 -9.78 10.13
CA ASP A 126 17.21 -9.02 10.65
C ASP A 126 17.30 -7.66 9.99
N VAL A 127 17.59 -6.62 10.78
CA VAL A 127 17.80 -5.27 10.24
C VAL A 127 19.10 -5.25 9.47
N VAL A 128 19.02 -5.01 8.16
CA VAL A 128 20.18 -4.86 7.27
C VAL A 128 20.58 -3.40 7.09
N GLN A 129 19.62 -2.48 7.21
CA GLN A 129 19.85 -1.04 7.08
C GLN A 129 18.75 -0.25 7.80
N THR A 130 19.08 0.96 8.23
CA THR A 130 18.11 1.96 8.65
C THR A 130 18.19 3.19 7.75
N ALA A 131 17.06 3.87 7.57
CA ALA A 131 16.99 5.13 6.86
C ALA A 131 16.16 6.14 7.66
N SER A 132 16.37 7.44 7.36
CA SER A 132 15.64 8.52 8.00
C SER A 132 14.74 9.23 7.01
N TYR A 133 13.57 9.67 7.46
CA TYR A 133 12.63 10.48 6.70
C TYR A 133 12.05 11.61 7.56
N SER A 134 11.58 12.67 6.91
CA SER A 134 10.96 13.81 7.59
C SER A 134 9.48 13.60 7.86
N GLY A 135 8.99 14.09 9.00
CA GLY A 135 7.58 14.01 9.36
C GLY A 135 7.19 12.65 9.96
N GLU A 136 5.91 12.30 9.86
CA GLU A 136 5.40 11.01 10.32
C GLU A 136 5.45 9.96 9.21
N GLY A 137 5.33 8.68 9.59
CA GLY A 137 5.10 7.56 8.68
C GLY A 137 3.93 6.72 9.14
N TRP A 138 3.00 6.39 8.23
CA TRP A 138 1.74 5.72 8.55
C TRP A 138 1.60 4.43 7.74
N GLY A 139 1.25 4.49 6.46
CA GLY A 139 1.19 3.33 5.56
C GLY A 139 2.37 3.26 4.60
N LEU A 140 2.65 2.06 4.10
CA LEU A 140 3.70 1.79 3.11
C LEU A 140 3.23 0.63 2.21
N CYS A 141 3.36 0.76 0.89
CA CYS A 141 3.11 -0.33 -0.06
C CYS A 141 4.03 -0.25 -1.28
N SER A 142 4.08 -1.33 -2.06
CA SER A 142 4.82 -1.44 -3.33
C SER A 142 4.00 -2.26 -4.34
N PHE A 143 4.20 -2.05 -5.65
CA PHE A 143 3.37 -2.71 -6.68
C PHE A 143 3.90 -4.08 -7.11
N ASP A 144 5.22 -4.24 -7.17
CA ASP A 144 5.88 -5.48 -7.53
C ASP A 144 7.25 -5.55 -6.85
N LYS A 145 7.82 -6.74 -6.77
CA LYS A 145 9.13 -7.01 -6.15
C LYS A 145 10.29 -6.31 -6.84
N ASP A 146 10.14 -6.04 -8.14
CA ASP A 146 11.12 -5.35 -8.97
C ASP A 146 10.74 -3.87 -9.19
N ASP A 147 9.73 -3.35 -8.50
CA ASP A 147 9.32 -1.96 -8.68
C ASP A 147 10.36 -1.00 -8.10
N SER A 148 10.52 0.12 -8.80
CA SER A 148 11.43 1.20 -8.47
C SER A 148 10.85 2.22 -7.48
N VAL A 149 9.58 2.04 -7.05
CA VAL A 149 8.88 3.00 -6.20
C VAL A 149 8.07 2.29 -5.12
N MET A 150 8.27 2.70 -3.87
CA MET A 150 7.33 2.47 -2.77
C MET A 150 6.43 3.71 -2.59
N VAL A 151 5.24 3.49 -2.07
CA VAL A 151 4.29 4.56 -1.75
C VAL A 151 4.12 4.63 -0.23
N MET A 152 4.32 5.81 0.34
CA MET A 152 4.22 6.06 1.77
C MET A 152 3.14 7.11 2.08
N SER A 153 2.32 6.86 3.09
CA SER A 153 1.41 7.85 3.67
C SER A 153 1.91 8.33 5.03
N ASP A 154 1.39 9.46 5.50
CA ASP A 154 1.79 10.10 6.75
C ASP A 154 0.61 10.76 7.49
N GLY A 155 -0.62 10.35 7.19
CA GLY A 155 -1.84 10.95 7.73
C GLY A 155 -2.27 12.26 7.07
N THR A 156 -1.48 12.81 6.13
CA THR A 156 -1.88 13.97 5.32
C THR A 156 -2.70 13.52 4.09
N ASN A 157 -2.93 14.45 3.17
CA ASN A 157 -3.53 14.22 1.86
C ASN A 157 -2.49 13.86 0.78
N GLN A 158 -1.24 13.59 1.13
CA GLN A 158 -0.17 13.31 0.17
C GLN A 158 0.33 11.87 0.30
N LEU A 159 0.55 11.25 -0.86
CA LEU A 159 1.31 10.02 -1.00
C LEU A 159 2.73 10.38 -1.42
N ARG A 160 3.73 9.84 -0.73
CA ARG A 160 5.15 10.07 -1.00
C ARG A 160 5.68 8.91 -1.82
N LEU A 161 6.39 9.20 -2.90
CA LEU A 161 7.06 8.20 -3.73
C LEU A 161 8.49 8.06 -3.23
N ILE A 162 8.85 6.85 -2.79
CA ILE A 162 10.08 6.55 -2.08
C ILE A 162 10.90 5.54 -2.89
N ASP A 163 12.18 5.83 -3.10
CA ASP A 163 13.13 4.90 -3.69
C ASP A 163 13.39 3.70 -2.74
N PRO A 164 13.19 2.44 -3.17
CA PRO A 164 13.30 1.27 -2.30
C PRO A 164 14.74 0.88 -1.92
N GLU A 165 15.74 1.38 -2.64
CA GLU A 165 17.15 1.11 -2.33
C GLU A 165 17.65 2.02 -1.19
N SER A 166 17.46 3.32 -1.35
CA SER A 166 18.01 4.39 -0.51
C SER A 166 17.01 4.93 0.52
N PHE A 167 15.72 4.68 0.34
CA PHE A 167 14.61 5.28 1.09
C PHE A 167 14.49 6.80 0.93
N VAL A 168 15.04 7.36 -0.15
CA VAL A 168 14.92 8.79 -0.44
C VAL A 168 13.55 9.07 -1.07
N GLU A 169 12.94 10.17 -0.64
CA GLU A 169 11.69 10.66 -1.23
C GLU A 169 11.97 11.34 -2.57
N ASP A 170 11.41 10.81 -3.65
CA ASP A 170 11.55 11.34 -5.00
C ASP A 170 10.56 12.47 -5.29
N SER A 171 9.30 12.23 -4.93
CA SER A 171 8.21 13.17 -5.21
C SER A 171 6.97 12.87 -4.35
N ARG A 172 5.93 13.69 -4.51
CA ARG A 172 4.64 13.51 -3.83
C ARG A 172 3.49 13.62 -4.81
N VAL A 173 2.44 12.87 -4.53
CA VAL A 173 1.15 12.92 -5.21
C VAL A 173 0.11 13.45 -4.21
N MET A 174 -0.54 14.56 -4.57
CA MET A 174 -1.64 15.09 -3.78
C MET A 174 -2.92 14.32 -4.09
N VAL A 175 -3.56 13.77 -3.07
CA VAL A 175 -4.78 12.99 -3.20
C VAL A 175 -6.01 13.87 -3.04
N GLN A 176 -6.93 13.75 -4.01
CA GLN A 176 -8.16 14.56 -4.05
C GLN A 176 -9.37 13.72 -4.48
N SER A 177 -10.52 14.10 -3.97
CA SER A 177 -11.83 13.56 -4.38
C SER A 177 -12.72 14.73 -4.78
N GLN A 178 -13.18 14.78 -6.03
CA GLN A 178 -14.02 15.87 -6.56
C GLN A 178 -13.42 17.28 -6.32
N GLY A 179 -12.09 17.41 -6.45
CA GLY A 179 -11.37 18.66 -6.17
C GLY A 179 -11.27 19.05 -4.69
N GLN A 180 -11.70 18.19 -3.76
CA GLN A 180 -11.50 18.36 -2.33
C GLN A 180 -10.35 17.49 -1.84
N GLU A 181 -9.49 18.07 -1.00
CA GLU A 181 -8.44 17.32 -0.32
C GLU A 181 -9.04 16.31 0.66
N ILE A 182 -8.44 15.13 0.71
CA ILE A 182 -8.81 14.10 1.69
C ILE A 182 -7.69 13.90 2.70
N ASP A 183 -8.00 13.84 3.98
CA ASP A 183 -7.00 13.69 5.04
C ASP A 183 -6.94 12.26 5.58
N LYS A 184 -5.94 12.00 6.43
CA LYS A 184 -5.84 10.80 7.26
C LYS A 184 -5.70 9.51 6.46
N LEU A 185 -5.00 9.58 5.33
CA LEU A 185 -4.51 8.40 4.62
C LEU A 185 -3.60 7.62 5.57
N ASN A 186 -3.96 6.37 5.83
CA ASN A 186 -3.28 5.52 6.79
C ASN A 186 -2.66 4.33 6.07
N GLU A 187 -2.95 3.11 6.51
CA GLU A 187 -2.42 1.91 5.89
C GLU A 187 -2.78 1.82 4.39
N LEU A 188 -1.83 1.31 3.60
CA LEU A 188 -1.86 1.29 2.14
C LEU A 188 -1.67 -0.12 1.60
N ASP A 189 -2.29 -0.40 0.46
CA ASP A 189 -1.99 -1.55 -0.40
C ASP A 189 -1.90 -1.07 -1.86
N CYS A 190 -0.91 -1.58 -2.60
CA CYS A 190 -0.58 -1.13 -3.95
C CYS A 190 -0.86 -2.27 -4.95
N THR A 191 -1.60 -1.98 -6.03
CA THR A 191 -1.92 -2.97 -7.06
C THR A 191 -1.98 -2.35 -8.45
N VAL A 192 -1.89 -3.18 -9.49
CA VAL A 192 -2.01 -2.74 -10.89
C VAL A 192 -3.36 -3.17 -11.46
N GLU A 193 -4.24 -2.21 -11.70
CA GLU A 193 -5.56 -2.46 -12.28
C GLU A 193 -5.63 -1.95 -13.72
N LYS A 194 -5.82 -2.86 -14.67
CA LYS A 194 -5.93 -2.52 -16.11
C LYS A 194 -4.74 -1.66 -16.62
N GLY A 195 -3.55 -1.92 -16.09
CA GLY A 195 -2.32 -1.20 -16.42
C GLY A 195 -2.14 0.15 -15.69
N ARG A 196 -3.02 0.50 -14.75
CA ARG A 196 -2.89 1.68 -13.89
C ARG A 196 -2.37 1.30 -12.51
N ARG A 197 -1.50 2.15 -11.96
CA ARG A 197 -1.05 2.04 -10.57
C ARG A 197 -2.14 2.55 -9.63
N VAL A 198 -2.67 1.65 -8.83
CA VAL A 198 -3.76 1.91 -7.88
C VAL A 198 -3.28 1.71 -6.45
N VAL A 199 -3.61 2.66 -5.59
CA VAL A 199 -3.35 2.59 -4.15
C VAL A 199 -4.69 2.51 -3.42
N TYR A 200 -4.87 1.46 -2.62
CA TYR A 200 -5.91 1.39 -1.62
C TYR A 200 -5.40 2.00 -0.32
N ALA A 201 -6.21 2.85 0.31
CA ALA A 201 -5.82 3.52 1.54
C ALA A 201 -6.93 3.48 2.58
N ASN A 202 -6.66 2.98 3.78
CA ASN A 202 -7.54 3.20 4.91
C ASN A 202 -7.60 4.70 5.24
N ARG A 203 -8.78 5.21 5.60
CA ARG A 203 -8.88 6.53 6.21
C ARG A 203 -9.05 6.43 7.73
N TYR A 204 -8.06 6.90 8.47
CA TYR A 204 -7.98 6.71 9.92
C TYR A 204 -9.21 7.28 10.67
N LEU A 205 -9.67 6.50 11.66
CA LEU A 205 -10.89 6.71 12.45
C LEU A 205 -12.22 6.64 11.67
N THR A 206 -12.20 6.13 10.44
CA THR A 206 -13.41 5.84 9.66
C THR A 206 -13.44 4.38 9.23
N THR A 207 -14.52 3.98 8.57
CA THR A 207 -14.64 2.68 7.89
C THR A 207 -14.50 2.83 6.37
N ASP A 208 -14.06 3.99 5.89
CA ASP A 208 -13.85 4.24 4.48
C ASP A 208 -12.46 3.75 4.05
N ILE A 209 -12.40 3.16 2.87
CA ILE A 209 -11.17 2.89 2.12
C ILE A 209 -11.25 3.65 0.80
N TYR A 210 -10.18 4.32 0.41
CA TYR A 210 -10.08 5.00 -0.87
C TYR A 210 -9.35 4.14 -1.89
N ARG A 211 -9.88 4.07 -3.11
CA ARG A 211 -9.15 3.57 -4.29
C ARG A 211 -8.61 4.77 -5.06
N ILE A 212 -7.29 4.93 -5.10
CA ILE A 212 -6.60 6.11 -5.60
C ILE A 212 -5.82 5.73 -6.86
N ASP A 213 -5.99 6.49 -7.92
CA ASP A 213 -5.12 6.43 -9.09
C ASP A 213 -3.83 7.18 -8.76
N LEU A 214 -2.69 6.46 -8.70
CA LEU A 214 -1.43 7.02 -8.22
C LEU A 214 -0.86 8.09 -9.16
N ASP A 215 -1.05 7.95 -10.46
CA ASP A 215 -0.48 8.86 -11.45
C ASP A 215 -1.16 10.24 -11.39
N THR A 216 -2.43 10.28 -10.98
CA THR A 216 -3.22 11.51 -10.92
C THR A 216 -3.50 12.01 -9.50
N GLY A 217 -3.44 11.13 -8.49
CA GLY A 217 -3.92 11.42 -7.14
C GLY A 217 -5.45 11.43 -7.02
N THR A 218 -6.17 11.02 -8.05
CA THR A 218 -7.65 11.07 -8.04
C THR A 218 -8.21 9.87 -7.29
N VAL A 219 -9.12 10.12 -6.35
CA VAL A 219 -9.94 9.06 -5.74
C VAL A 219 -10.96 8.56 -6.77
N THR A 220 -10.83 7.30 -7.18
CA THR A 220 -11.71 6.67 -8.17
C THR A 220 -12.85 5.86 -7.54
N ALA A 221 -12.70 5.46 -6.28
CA ALA A 221 -13.78 4.87 -5.49
C ALA A 221 -13.63 5.17 -3.99
N VAL A 222 -14.78 5.18 -3.31
CA VAL A 222 -14.88 5.12 -1.86
C VAL A 222 -15.57 3.81 -1.50
N ILE A 223 -14.86 2.94 -0.79
CA ILE A 223 -15.37 1.66 -0.30
C ILE A 223 -15.84 1.86 1.15
N ASP A 224 -17.13 1.64 1.39
CA ASP A 224 -17.70 1.62 2.74
C ASP A 224 -17.58 0.20 3.33
N ALA A 225 -16.69 0.04 4.30
CA ALA A 225 -16.47 -1.19 5.04
C ALA A 225 -17.17 -1.21 6.41
N SER A 226 -18.16 -0.34 6.65
CA SER A 226 -18.89 -0.26 7.92
C SER A 226 -19.67 -1.52 8.28
N ASN A 227 -19.94 -2.38 7.29
CA ASN A 227 -20.56 -3.68 7.49
C ASN A 227 -19.62 -4.72 8.12
N LEU A 228 -18.31 -4.46 8.15
CA LEU A 228 -17.33 -5.29 8.84
C LEU A 228 -17.34 -4.95 10.34
N LYS A 229 -17.88 -5.86 11.15
CA LYS A 229 -18.02 -5.64 12.58
C LYS A 229 -16.71 -5.91 13.30
N SER A 230 -16.06 -4.88 13.84
CA SER A 230 -15.02 -5.08 14.84
C SER A 230 -15.60 -5.85 16.04
N ASN A 231 -15.03 -7.00 16.35
CA ASN A 231 -15.26 -7.73 17.60
C ASN A 231 -14.09 -7.55 18.59
N ALA A 232 -13.29 -6.49 18.41
CA ALA A 232 -12.27 -6.09 19.37
C ALA A 232 -12.89 -5.61 20.68
N ALA A 233 -12.09 -5.58 21.76
CA ALA A 233 -12.50 -4.92 22.99
C ALA A 233 -12.83 -3.43 22.71
N PRO A 234 -13.83 -2.83 23.38
CA PRO A 234 -14.17 -1.42 23.16
C PRO A 234 -12.99 -0.49 23.46
N ASP A 235 -12.46 0.13 22.41
CA ASP A 235 -11.42 1.17 22.47
C ASP A 235 -11.55 2.03 21.21
N ARG A 236 -11.43 3.35 21.36
CA ARG A 236 -11.54 4.29 20.23
C ARG A 236 -10.45 4.09 19.16
N ASN A 237 -9.37 3.41 19.51
CA ASN A 237 -8.23 3.16 18.62
C ASN A 237 -8.33 1.79 17.94
N ASN A 238 -9.28 0.92 18.32
CA ASN A 238 -9.47 -0.41 17.72
C ASN A 238 -10.27 -0.32 16.41
N VAL A 239 -9.78 0.50 15.48
CA VAL A 239 -10.44 0.86 14.21
C VAL A 239 -10.00 -0.04 13.06
N LEU A 240 -10.74 0.02 11.95
CA LEU A 240 -10.33 -0.56 10.66
C LEU A 240 -8.94 -0.04 10.28
N ASN A 241 -8.01 -0.97 10.03
CA ASN A 241 -6.65 -0.69 9.57
C ASN A 241 -5.95 -1.98 9.15
N GLY A 242 -5.33 -1.99 7.97
CA GLY A 242 -4.73 -3.18 7.36
C GLY A 242 -5.54 -3.60 6.14
N ILE A 243 -4.92 -3.52 4.97
CA ILE A 243 -5.46 -3.88 3.67
C ILE A 243 -4.38 -4.71 2.99
N ALA A 244 -4.72 -5.86 2.45
CA ALA A 244 -3.81 -6.60 1.58
C ALA A 244 -4.57 -7.15 0.37
N HIS A 245 -4.15 -6.83 -0.85
CA HIS A 245 -4.67 -7.47 -2.05
C HIS A 245 -4.28 -8.96 -2.05
N ILE A 246 -5.20 -9.82 -2.50
CA ILE A 246 -4.89 -11.24 -2.70
C ILE A 246 -4.43 -11.42 -4.16
N PRO A 247 -3.13 -11.73 -4.38
CA PRO A 247 -2.56 -11.80 -5.73
C PRO A 247 -3.35 -12.71 -6.66
N GLY A 248 -3.54 -12.27 -7.91
CA GLY A 248 -4.27 -13.03 -8.92
C GLY A 248 -5.79 -13.10 -8.73
N SER A 249 -6.37 -12.27 -7.85
CA SER A 249 -7.81 -12.25 -7.57
C SER A 249 -8.40 -10.83 -7.50
N ASP A 250 -9.72 -10.74 -7.34
CA ASP A 250 -10.48 -9.52 -7.07
C ASP A 250 -10.73 -9.29 -5.58
N ARG A 251 -9.98 -9.99 -4.72
CA ARG A 251 -10.23 -10.07 -3.27
C ARG A 251 -9.16 -9.35 -2.49
N PHE A 252 -9.55 -8.94 -1.29
CA PHE A 252 -8.71 -8.24 -0.34
C PHE A 252 -8.86 -8.86 1.05
N LEU A 253 -7.81 -8.80 1.84
CA LEU A 253 -7.86 -8.98 3.28
C LEU A 253 -8.03 -7.62 3.93
N LEU A 254 -8.99 -7.52 4.84
CA LEU A 254 -9.21 -6.35 5.68
C LEU A 254 -9.12 -6.75 7.15
N ALA A 255 -8.30 -6.04 7.90
CA ALA A 255 -8.11 -6.24 9.32
C ALA A 255 -8.41 -4.95 10.11
N GLY A 256 -8.09 -4.96 11.40
CA GLY A 256 -8.12 -3.77 12.20
C GLY A 256 -7.25 -3.89 13.42
N LYS A 257 -7.09 -2.75 14.10
CA LYS A 257 -6.28 -2.65 15.31
C LYS A 257 -6.92 -3.49 16.41
N ARG A 258 -6.25 -4.57 16.80
CA ARG A 258 -6.69 -5.57 17.79
C ARG A 258 -7.98 -6.30 17.42
N TRP A 259 -8.29 -6.39 16.13
CA TRP A 259 -9.43 -7.18 15.67
C TRP A 259 -9.12 -8.67 15.80
N PRO A 260 -9.93 -9.47 16.52
CA PRO A 260 -9.77 -10.93 16.56
C PRO A 260 -10.14 -11.63 15.24
N GLN A 261 -10.62 -10.88 14.25
CA GLN A 261 -11.00 -11.39 12.94
C GLN A 261 -10.39 -10.53 11.84
N MET A 262 -9.95 -11.20 10.78
CA MET A 262 -9.60 -10.62 9.50
C MET A 262 -10.63 -11.10 8.47
N TYR A 263 -11.03 -10.23 7.55
CA TYR A 263 -12.04 -10.50 6.54
C TYR A 263 -11.42 -10.59 5.16
N GLU A 264 -11.62 -11.70 4.48
CA GLU A 264 -11.46 -11.78 3.04
C GLU A 264 -12.74 -11.24 2.39
N VAL A 265 -12.61 -10.20 1.57
CA VAL A 265 -13.73 -9.48 0.99
C VAL A 265 -13.56 -9.29 -0.52
N ARG A 266 -14.67 -9.02 -1.19
CA ARG A 266 -14.71 -8.33 -2.49
C ARG A 266 -15.28 -6.94 -2.33
N PHE A 267 -14.82 -6.01 -3.16
CA PHE A 267 -15.48 -4.72 -3.30
C PHE A 267 -16.56 -4.81 -4.38
N THR A 268 -17.80 -4.51 -4.01
CA THR A 268 -18.97 -4.59 -4.90
C THR A 268 -19.72 -3.28 -4.87
N SER A 269 -20.42 -2.93 -5.94
CA SER A 269 -21.22 -1.69 -5.98
C SER A 269 -22.21 -1.67 -4.82
N ALA A 270 -22.33 -0.51 -4.15
CA ALA A 270 -23.36 -0.30 -3.15
C ALA A 270 -24.74 -0.40 -3.84
N GLY A 271 -25.59 -1.30 -3.35
CA GLY A 271 -26.96 -1.48 -3.84
C GLY A 271 -27.91 -0.37 -3.41
#